data_AF-A0A953M6I6-F1
#
_entry.id   AF-A0A953M6I6-F1
#
_cell.length_a   1.000
_cell.length_b   1.000
_cell.length_c   1.000
_cell.angle_alpha   90.00
_cell.angle_beta   90.00
_cell.angle_gamma   90.00
#
_symmetry.space_group_name_H-M   'P 1'
#
loop_
_entity.id
_entity.type
_entity.pdbx_description
1 polymer ?
#
loop_
_entity_poly.entity_id
_entity_poly.type
_entity_poly.pdbx_seq_one_letter_code
_entity_poly.pdbx_strand_id
1 'polypeptide(L)'
;MSVITASSGAINVPALAAGRALIETRLVWWYFAASLTYMIVAMLAGFLFSLQFLQHYPLAGIELFSPGRWRLVHTNGVAYGFIANAFLGMLHWAVPRLTLRPVRGRGLSYFIFFAWQAVVLATVVGLLTGQAQAVEWVETPTWVDPVALAGLILVAV
;
A
#
# COMPACT_ATOMS: atom_id res chain seq x y z
N MET A 1 13.94 -19.13 -51.88
CA MET A 1 13.67 -19.78 -50.59
C MET A 1 14.57 -19.11 -49.54
N SER A 2 14.13 -17.97 -49.01
CA SER A 2 14.89 -17.19 -48.03
C SER A 2 14.53 -17.72 -46.64
N VAL A 3 15.51 -18.29 -45.96
CA VAL A 3 15.35 -18.84 -44.61
C VAL A 3 15.15 -17.68 -43.65
N ILE A 4 13.94 -17.54 -43.11
CA ILE A 4 13.63 -16.71 -41.95
C ILE A 4 14.33 -17.39 -40.76
N THR A 5 15.54 -16.96 -40.44
CA THR A 5 16.20 -17.30 -39.18
C THR A 5 15.44 -16.59 -38.06
N ALA A 6 14.61 -17.33 -37.34
CA ALA A 6 14.05 -16.89 -36.07
C ALA A 6 15.21 -16.49 -35.16
N SER A 7 15.31 -15.20 -34.82
CA SER A 7 16.23 -14.72 -33.80
C SER A 7 15.89 -15.47 -32.51
N SER A 8 16.81 -16.34 -32.08
CA SER A 8 16.73 -17.01 -30.80
C SER A 8 16.43 -15.97 -29.72
N GLY A 9 15.53 -16.32 -28.80
CA GLY A 9 15.15 -15.51 -27.64
C GLY A 9 16.29 -15.37 -26.62
N ALA A 10 17.47 -14.95 -27.09
CA ALA A 10 18.61 -14.63 -26.26
C ALA A 10 18.22 -13.44 -25.39
N ILE A 11 18.14 -13.68 -24.09
CA ILE A 11 17.90 -12.65 -23.10
C ILE A 11 18.99 -11.59 -23.26
N ASN A 12 18.62 -10.38 -23.66
CA ASN A 12 19.54 -9.26 -23.80
C ASN A 12 19.97 -8.79 -22.39
N VAL A 13 21.00 -9.44 -21.85
CA VAL A 13 21.57 -9.18 -20.52
C VAL A 13 21.93 -7.69 -20.32
N PRO A 14 22.53 -6.99 -21.31
CA PRO A 14 22.75 -5.54 -21.23
C PRO A 14 21.49 -4.71 -21.01
N ALA A 15 20.41 -5.00 -21.75
CA ALA A 15 19.14 -4.28 -21.61
C ALA A 15 18.49 -4.52 -20.23
N LEU A 16 18.58 -5.75 -19.70
CA LEU A 16 18.13 -6.05 -18.34
C LEU A 16 18.96 -5.35 -17.27
N ALA A 17 20.28 -5.23 -17.46
CA ALA A 17 21.17 -4.54 -16.55
C ALA A 17 20.86 -3.03 -16.50
N ALA A 18 20.63 -2.41 -17.67
CA ALA A 18 20.19 -1.02 -17.76
C ALA A 18 18.83 -0.80 -17.06
N GLY A 19 17.86 -1.70 -17.27
CA GLY A 19 16.56 -1.63 -16.61
C GLY A 19 16.63 -1.75 -15.08
N ARG A 20 17.55 -2.58 -14.55
CA ARG A 20 17.76 -2.70 -13.09
C ARG A 20 18.42 -1.46 -12.49
N ALA A 21 19.31 -0.79 -13.22
CA ALA A 21 19.97 0.43 -12.74
C ALA A 21 18.99 1.60 -12.53
N LEU A 22 17.85 1.60 -13.23
CA LEU A 22 16.83 2.64 -13.13
C LEU A 22 15.91 2.49 -11.92
N ILE A 23 15.86 1.30 -11.30
CA ILE A 23 14.86 0.93 -10.30
C ILE A 23 15.51 0.72 -8.95
N GLU A 24 14.97 1.40 -7.93
CA GLU A 24 15.33 1.14 -6.54
C GLU A 24 14.60 -0.13 -6.04
N THR A 25 15.18 -1.29 -6.36
CA THR A 25 14.55 -2.60 -6.12
C THR A 25 14.25 -2.84 -4.64
N ARG A 26 15.10 -2.36 -3.73
CA ARG A 26 14.89 -2.50 -2.28
C ARG A 26 13.60 -1.82 -1.83
N LEU A 27 13.35 -0.60 -2.31
CA LEU A 27 12.16 0.16 -1.98
C LEU A 27 10.90 -0.50 -2.53
N VAL A 28 10.94 -0.99 -3.78
CA VAL A 28 9.83 -1.76 -4.38
C VAL A 28 9.51 -2.97 -3.50
N TRP A 29 10.53 -3.70 -3.07
CA TRP A 29 10.36 -4.86 -2.19
C TRP A 29 9.71 -4.48 -0.86
N TRP A 30 10.11 -3.36 -0.26
CA TRP A 30 9.52 -2.85 0.98
C TRP A 30 8.03 -2.50 0.82
N TYR A 31 7.64 -1.88 -0.29
CA TYR A 31 6.22 -1.63 -0.60
C TYR A 31 5.42 -2.93 -0.68
N PHE A 32 5.92 -3.95 -1.38
CA PHE A 32 5.23 -5.24 -1.48
C PHE A 32 5.19 -6.00 -0.15
N ALA A 33 6.27 -5.94 0.63
CA ALA A 33 6.30 -6.52 1.97
C ALA A 33 5.26 -5.86 2.88
N ALA A 34 5.24 -4.53 2.94
CA ALA A 34 4.26 -3.76 3.70
C ALA A 34 2.83 -4.07 3.23
N SER A 35 2.60 -4.06 1.92
CA SER A 35 1.31 -4.39 1.31
C SER A 35 0.81 -5.77 1.76
N LEU A 36 1.65 -6.81 1.69
CA LEU A 36 1.28 -8.15 2.12
C LEU A 36 1.04 -8.22 3.64
N THR A 37 1.85 -7.52 4.44
CA THR A 37 1.63 -7.41 5.89
C THR A 37 0.27 -6.80 6.20
N TYR A 38 -0.08 -5.67 5.58
CA TYR A 38 -1.39 -5.05 5.77
C TYR A 38 -2.53 -5.90 5.24
N MET A 39 -2.35 -6.63 4.14
CA MET A 39 -3.35 -7.58 3.67
C MET A 39 -3.68 -8.61 4.75
N ILE A 40 -2.67 -9.24 5.35
CA ILE A 40 -2.87 -10.24 6.40
C ILE A 40 -3.60 -9.60 7.58
N VAL A 41 -3.14 -8.45 8.07
CA VAL A 41 -3.76 -7.74 9.20
C VAL A 41 -5.20 -7.35 8.89
N ALA A 42 -5.47 -6.83 7.70
CA ALA A 42 -6.80 -6.41 7.30
C ALA A 42 -7.75 -7.60 7.12
N MET A 43 -7.28 -8.73 6.58
CA MET A 43 -8.07 -9.95 6.48
C MET A 43 -8.41 -10.52 7.87
N LEU A 44 -7.45 -10.50 8.80
CA LEU A 44 -7.72 -10.88 10.20
C LEU A 44 -8.74 -9.95 10.86
N ALA A 45 -8.67 -8.65 10.59
CA ALA A 45 -9.66 -7.69 11.09
C ALA A 45 -11.06 -7.95 10.51
N GLY A 46 -11.15 -8.25 9.21
CA GLY A 46 -12.40 -8.62 8.54
C GLY A 46 -12.97 -9.94 9.06
N PHE A 47 -12.11 -10.92 9.32
CA PHE A 47 -12.48 -12.18 9.95
C PHE A 47 -13.01 -11.97 11.37
N LEU A 48 -12.33 -11.17 12.20
CA LEU A 48 -12.80 -10.86 13.55
C LEU A 48 -14.16 -10.16 13.51
N PHE A 49 -14.35 -9.19 12.61
CA PHE A 49 -15.63 -8.53 12.40
C PHE A 49 -16.72 -9.52 11.96
N SER A 50 -16.43 -10.45 11.04
CA SER A 50 -17.44 -11.37 10.50
C SER A 50 -18.03 -12.31 11.55
N LEU A 51 -17.30 -12.63 12.63
CA LEU A 51 -17.81 -13.40 13.77
C LEU A 51 -19.04 -12.77 14.43
N GLN A 52 -19.23 -11.45 14.31
CA GLN A 52 -20.45 -10.80 14.81
C GLN A 52 -21.71 -11.33 14.11
N PHE A 53 -21.62 -11.62 12.80
CA PHE A 53 -22.76 -12.08 12.00
C PHE A 53 -23.15 -13.52 12.36
N LEU A 54 -22.24 -14.26 12.99
CA LEU A 54 -22.49 -15.58 13.57
C LEU A 54 -22.93 -15.49 15.04
N GLN A 55 -23.08 -14.29 15.61
CA GLN A 55 -23.32 -14.06 17.03
C GLN A 55 -22.26 -14.70 17.97
N HIS A 56 -21.05 -14.96 17.45
CA HIS A 56 -19.95 -15.59 18.16
C HIS A 56 -18.77 -14.62 18.33
N TYR A 57 -19.04 -13.36 18.67
CA TYR A 57 -17.99 -12.35 18.82
C TYR A 57 -17.23 -12.54 20.14
N PRO A 58 -15.93 -12.90 20.11
CA PRO A 58 -15.21 -13.33 21.32
C PRO A 58 -14.76 -12.18 22.23
N LEU A 59 -14.78 -10.94 21.74
CA LEU A 59 -14.21 -9.76 22.43
C LEU A 59 -15.29 -8.74 22.81
N ALA A 60 -16.52 -9.22 23.02
CA ALA A 60 -17.64 -8.36 23.39
C ALA A 60 -17.37 -7.63 24.72
N GLY A 61 -17.79 -6.37 24.81
CA GLY A 61 -17.62 -5.53 25.99
C GLY A 61 -16.31 -4.73 26.05
N ILE A 62 -15.36 -4.97 25.14
CA ILE A 62 -14.13 -4.18 25.04
C ILE A 62 -14.30 -3.16 23.91
N GLU A 63 -14.31 -1.87 24.24
CA GLU A 63 -14.61 -0.78 23.29
C GLU A 63 -13.64 -0.73 22.09
N LEU A 64 -12.35 -0.95 22.35
CA LEU A 64 -11.29 -1.04 21.33
C LEU A 64 -11.55 -2.18 20.32
N PHE A 65 -12.22 -3.24 20.78
CA PHE A 65 -12.64 -4.37 19.98
C PHE A 65 -14.13 -4.33 19.67
N SER A 66 -14.72 -3.14 19.54
CA SER A 66 -16.07 -3.06 19.00
C SER A 66 -16.07 -3.51 17.53
N PRO A 67 -17.05 -4.33 17.09
CA PRO A 67 -17.13 -4.78 15.71
C PRO A 67 -17.17 -3.63 14.69
N GLY A 68 -17.84 -2.52 15.05
CA GLY A 68 -17.87 -1.31 14.23
C GLY A 68 -16.48 -0.75 13.93
N ARG A 69 -15.59 -0.64 14.92
CA ARG A 69 -14.22 -0.14 14.71
C ARG A 69 -13.39 -1.12 13.88
N TRP A 70 -13.54 -2.42 14.10
CA TRP A 70 -12.79 -3.43 13.35
C TRP A 70 -13.24 -3.57 11.90
N ARG A 71 -14.51 -3.27 11.58
CA ARG A 71 -14.96 -3.05 10.19
C ARG A 71 -14.15 -1.93 9.53
N LEU A 72 -14.00 -0.79 10.20
CA LEU A 72 -13.29 0.36 9.65
C LEU A 72 -11.80 0.05 9.46
N VAL A 73 -11.17 -0.64 10.43
CA VAL A 73 -9.78 -1.12 10.31
C VAL A 73 -9.62 -2.08 9.14
N HIS A 74 -10.59 -2.98 8.91
CA HIS A 74 -10.58 -3.87 7.75
C HIS A 74 -10.63 -3.09 6.43
N THR A 75 -11.64 -2.24 6.21
CA THR A 75 -11.81 -1.54 4.92
C THR A 75 -10.65 -0.57 4.64
N ASN A 76 -10.25 0.22 5.63
CA ASN A 76 -9.11 1.16 5.51
C ASN A 76 -7.78 0.40 5.37
N GLY A 77 -7.60 -0.70 6.09
CA GLY A 77 -6.41 -1.56 5.98
C GLY A 77 -6.27 -2.20 4.60
N VAL A 78 -7.38 -2.63 3.98
CA VAL A 78 -7.36 -3.13 2.60
C VAL A 78 -7.04 -2.00 1.61
N ALA A 79 -7.74 -0.86 1.69
CA ALA A 79 -7.56 0.23 0.72
C ALA A 79 -6.18 0.89 0.82
N TYR A 80 -5.82 1.39 2.01
CA TYR A 80 -4.63 2.21 2.21
C TYR A 80 -3.41 1.39 2.64
N GLY A 81 -3.62 0.34 3.41
CA GLY A 81 -2.55 -0.58 3.80
C GLY A 81 -2.14 -1.48 2.64
N PHE A 82 -3.06 -2.27 2.09
CA PHE A 82 -2.73 -3.24 1.05
C PHE A 82 -2.64 -2.62 -0.36
N ILE A 83 -3.75 -2.11 -0.89
CA ILE A 83 -3.86 -1.71 -2.31
C ILE A 83 -2.94 -0.53 -2.60
N ALA A 84 -2.97 0.53 -1.79
CA ALA A 84 -2.14 1.70 -2.04
C ALA A 84 -0.63 1.39 -1.98
N ASN A 85 -0.16 0.56 -1.04
CA ASN A 85 1.25 0.14 -1.01
C ASN A 85 1.61 -0.70 -2.25
N ALA A 86 0.76 -1.63 -2.67
CA ALA A 86 0.98 -2.40 -3.90
C ALA A 86 1.04 -1.48 -5.13
N PHE A 87 0.14 -0.51 -5.20
CA PHE A 87 0.08 0.47 -6.28
C PHE A 87 1.33 1.35 -6.33
N LEU A 88 1.73 1.95 -5.20
CA LEU A 88 2.96 2.74 -5.11
C LEU A 88 4.21 1.93 -5.44
N GLY A 89 4.32 0.69 -4.94
CA GLY A 89 5.40 -0.22 -5.28
C GLY A 89 5.45 -0.55 -6.77
N MET A 90 4.29 -0.77 -7.38
CA MET A 90 4.17 -1.00 -8.83
C MET A 90 4.58 0.23 -9.64
N LEU A 91 4.20 1.44 -9.23
CA LEU A 91 4.63 2.68 -9.90
C LEU A 91 6.15 2.86 -9.84
N HIS A 92 6.77 2.61 -8.69
CA HIS A 92 8.23 2.67 -8.53
C HIS A 92 8.98 1.63 -9.39
N TRP A 93 8.28 0.59 -9.85
CA TRP A 93 8.84 -0.43 -10.74
C TRP A 93 8.53 -0.16 -12.22
N ALA A 94 7.29 0.23 -12.55
CA ALA A 94 6.80 0.37 -13.91
C ALA A 94 7.22 1.71 -14.54
N VAL A 95 7.07 2.83 -13.81
CA VAL A 95 7.34 4.18 -14.35
C VAL A 95 8.79 4.32 -14.84
N PRO A 96 9.82 3.88 -14.10
CA PRO A 96 11.20 4.00 -14.57
C PRO A 96 11.49 3.16 -15.82
N ARG A 97 10.81 2.02 -15.99
CA ARG A 97 10.96 1.15 -17.16
C ARG A 97 10.28 1.73 -18.39
N LEU A 98 9.09 2.31 -18.22
CA LEU A 98 8.31 2.89 -19.31
C LEU A 98 8.91 4.21 -19.79
N THR A 99 9.45 5.02 -18.87
CA THR A 99 10.04 6.32 -19.20
C THR A 99 11.54 6.24 -19.50
N LEU A 100 12.18 5.10 -19.22
CA LEU A 100 13.63 4.90 -19.30
C LEU A 100 14.43 5.92 -18.48
N ARG A 101 13.84 6.43 -17.38
CA ARG A 101 14.42 7.43 -16.49
C ARG A 101 14.27 6.99 -15.04
N PRO A 102 15.30 7.16 -14.19
CA PRO A 102 15.17 6.85 -12.77
C PRO A 102 14.21 7.83 -12.10
N VAL A 103 13.62 7.41 -10.98
CA VAL A 103 12.81 8.30 -10.13
C VAL A 103 13.66 9.47 -9.65
N ARG A 104 13.07 10.68 -9.66
CA ARG A 104 13.78 11.96 -9.54
C ARG A 104 14.66 12.11 -8.29
N GLY A 105 14.30 11.47 -7.18
CA GLY A 105 15.13 11.49 -5.96
C GLY A 105 14.92 10.28 -5.07
N ARG A 106 15.99 9.51 -4.81
CA ARG A 106 15.94 8.34 -3.91
C ARG A 106 15.48 8.72 -2.51
N GLY A 107 16.05 9.79 -1.93
CA GLY A 107 15.69 10.25 -0.58
C GLY A 107 14.20 10.61 -0.46
N LEU A 108 13.65 11.25 -1.48
CA LEU A 108 12.23 11.57 -1.57
C LEU A 108 11.36 10.30 -1.61
N SER A 109 11.73 9.31 -2.42
CA SER A 109 10.98 8.04 -2.52
C SER A 109 10.94 7.27 -1.19
N TYR A 110 12.05 7.26 -0.44
CA TYR A 110 12.07 6.67 0.90
C TYR A 110 11.24 7.49 1.90
N PHE A 111 11.33 8.82 1.84
CA PHE A 111 10.50 9.69 2.68
C PHE A 111 8.99 9.44 2.45
N ILE A 112 8.55 9.38 1.19
CA ILE A 112 7.17 9.05 0.82
C ILE A 112 6.76 7.70 1.40
N PHE A 113 7.62 6.68 1.28
CA PHE A 113 7.33 5.36 1.84
C PHE A 113 7.07 5.41 3.35
N PHE A 114 7.98 6.02 4.13
CA PHE A 114 7.85 6.11 5.57
C PHE A 114 6.68 7.00 6.01
N ALA A 115 6.46 8.12 5.31
CA ALA A 115 5.32 9.00 5.55
C ALA A 115 4.00 8.24 5.32
N TRP A 116 3.92 7.44 4.26
CA TRP A 116 2.74 6.60 4.00
C TRP A 116 2.51 5.57 5.11
N GLN A 117 3.57 4.89 5.58
CA GLN A 117 3.43 3.95 6.70
C GLN A 117 2.92 4.66 7.97
N ALA A 118 3.46 5.84 8.27
CA ALA A 118 3.03 6.63 9.43
C ALA A 118 1.56 7.05 9.33
N VAL A 119 1.10 7.48 8.14
CA VAL A 119 -0.30 7.83 7.87
C VAL A 119 -1.21 6.62 8.08
N VAL A 120 -0.89 5.47 7.51
CA VAL A 120 -1.70 4.24 7.65
C VAL A 120 -1.79 3.82 9.13
N LEU A 121 -0.68 3.82 9.85
CA LEU A 121 -0.66 3.47 11.29
C LEU A 121 -1.45 4.49 12.14
N ALA A 122 -1.29 5.78 11.85
CA ALA A 122 -2.05 6.84 12.51
C ALA A 122 -3.57 6.68 12.29
N THR A 123 -3.97 6.36 11.06
CA THR A 123 -5.38 6.04 10.74
C THR A 123 -5.88 4.88 11.59
N VAL A 124 -5.15 3.75 11.65
CA VAL A 124 -5.56 2.59 12.47
C VAL A 124 -5.76 2.98 13.93
N VAL A 125 -4.82 3.74 14.51
CA VAL A 125 -4.94 4.22 15.90
C VAL A 125 -6.15 5.13 16.09
N GLY A 126 -6.38 6.06 15.17
CA GLY A 126 -7.54 6.95 15.22
C GLY A 126 -8.88 6.23 15.08
N LEU A 127 -8.97 5.24 14.18
CA LEU A 127 -10.16 4.40 14.01
C LEU A 127 -10.45 3.58 15.28
N LEU A 128 -9.41 2.97 15.86
CA LEU A 128 -9.53 2.19 17.10
C LEU A 128 -9.89 3.05 18.31
N THR A 129 -9.51 4.33 18.33
CA THR A 129 -9.88 5.29 19.38
C THR A 129 -11.21 6.00 19.12
N GLY A 130 -11.91 5.65 18.02
CA GLY A 130 -13.26 6.14 17.74
C GLY A 130 -13.32 7.52 17.09
N GLN A 131 -12.24 7.99 16.47
CA GLN A 131 -12.18 9.29 15.78
C GLN A 131 -12.59 9.19 14.31
N ALA A 132 -13.39 8.19 13.97
CA ALA A 132 -13.80 7.93 12.60
C ALA A 132 -14.83 8.95 12.10
N GLN A 133 -14.71 9.36 10.84
CA GLN A 133 -15.73 10.18 10.18
C GLN A 133 -16.88 9.29 9.65
N ALA A 134 -18.06 9.87 9.45
CA ALA A 134 -19.25 9.17 8.97
C ALA A 134 -19.34 9.06 7.43
N VAL A 135 -18.21 9.16 6.73
CA VAL A 135 -18.13 9.11 5.26
C VAL A 135 -17.37 7.85 4.86
N GLU A 136 -18.02 6.96 4.11
CA GLU A 136 -17.38 5.71 3.69
C GLU A 136 -16.15 5.98 2.83
N TRP A 137 -15.05 5.26 3.10
CA TRP A 137 -13.72 5.45 2.51
C TRP A 137 -13.04 6.77 2.84
N VAL A 138 -13.62 7.58 3.72
CA VAL A 138 -12.99 8.77 4.30
C VAL A 138 -13.18 8.71 5.83
N GLU A 139 -13.21 7.50 6.40
CA GLU A 139 -13.37 7.35 7.86
C GLU A 139 -12.10 7.75 8.62
N THR A 140 -11.04 8.14 7.91
CA THR A 140 -9.78 8.61 8.45
C THR A 140 -9.97 9.78 9.41
N PRO A 141 -9.19 9.86 10.51
CA PRO A 141 -9.30 10.99 11.42
C PRO A 141 -8.97 12.30 10.71
N THR A 142 -9.71 13.37 11.01
CA THR A 142 -9.58 14.69 10.34
C THR A 142 -8.17 15.29 10.39
N TRP A 143 -7.37 14.90 11.39
CA TRP A 143 -5.97 15.36 11.54
C TRP A 143 -4.98 14.55 10.70
N VAL A 144 -5.35 13.36 10.22
CA VAL A 144 -4.55 12.55 9.29
C VAL A 144 -4.73 13.04 7.85
N ASP A 145 -5.95 13.44 7.48
CA ASP A 145 -6.32 13.85 6.13
C ASP A 145 -5.38 14.90 5.49
N PRO A 146 -5.01 16.03 6.15
CA PRO A 146 -4.12 17.02 5.53
C PRO A 146 -2.71 16.46 5.27
N VAL A 147 -2.24 15.55 6.13
CA VAL A 147 -0.93 14.90 5.96
C VAL A 147 -0.98 13.90 4.81
N ALA A 148 -2.05 13.13 4.70
CA ALA A 148 -2.28 12.22 3.58
C ALA A 148 -2.35 12.97 2.24
N LEU A 149 -3.06 14.11 2.20
CA LEU A 149 -3.16 14.96 1.01
C LEU A 149 -1.80 15.54 0.60
N ALA A 150 -1.02 16.03 1.56
CA ALA A 150 0.35 16.51 1.29
C ALA A 150 1.23 15.38 0.74
N GLY A 151 1.11 14.16 1.28
CA GLY A 151 1.78 12.97 0.76
C GLY A 151 1.40 12.65 -0.68
N LEU A 152 0.11 12.74 -1.03
CA LEU A 152 -0.37 12.51 -2.40
C LEU A 152 0.21 13.53 -3.38
N ILE A 153 0.26 14.81 -3.01
CA ILE A 153 0.87 15.86 -3.84
C ILE A 153 2.35 15.54 -4.08
N LEU A 154 3.05 15.05 -3.06
CA LEU A 154 4.47 14.72 -3.15
C LEU A 154 4.76 13.54 -4.08
N VAL A 155 3.83 12.60 -4.21
CA VAL A 155 3.93 11.46 -5.15
C VAL A 155 3.87 11.91 -6.61
N ALA A 156 3.25 13.07 -6.89
CA ALA A 156 3.12 13.59 -8.26
C ALA A 156 4.39 14.30 -8.79
N VAL A 157 5.40 14.50 -7.94
CA VAL A 157 6.63 15.28 -8.24
C VAL A 157 7.83 14.37 -8.51
#